data_AF-A0AAJ4ZHD3-F1
#
_entry.id   AF-A0AAJ4ZHD3-F1
#
_cell.length_a   1.000
_cell.length_b   1.000
_cell.length_c   1.000
_cell.angle_alpha   90.00
_cell.angle_beta   90.00
_cell.angle_gamma   90.00
#
_symmetry.space_group_name_H-M   'P 1'
#
loop_
_entity.id
_entity.type
_entity.pdbx_description
1 polymer ?
#
loop_
_entity_poly.entity_id
_entity_poly.type
_entity_poly.pdbx_seq_one_letter_code
_entity_poly.pdbx_strand_id
1 'polypeptide(L)'
;MTSINTLSNLLAATAGGIGAKTAPLDTLPQTTPTAQTTQGVPSSPPSSTVVTLSQTPSVANWPTYNQPLANGATLLWQQAPSDPLSLLMTGNVSTSALGNRIEQLGARLLKAIAGGATSYSQSVLRSTSATPSSSTELAAQQTRLQTAADNQFSLTISTASGARVSLRLGSSDDGLSAQFDVTKGTLTDAERSELGKLAGAFQSAVDGLAKQPPVVDFGALSGFDTGVLTSVDMSATLGANGKTSQSISFHADATQRSMYVDGATGKFDVAVDLTNLQAIGSAKAQADALDAWLTRFDTAQTRGNGDASLIAMFKGAFTGLNSHYPSAPALPRIALNAADRSVLSGLADFSASIAQTPKAPNPLRPNETDTFSYRISQQTKIDGKDLLNRTVQQDTQATLSASYHRSLWAGVPLELTTDPKSQNYEFLKVQDTARSHVDIGYRDGLLSHAVSRRSASQSTQVMRYEMNRLVSDVTTPASASQTVNLMALLTSVMRNAPPGNANDGNDDSIDDFTRNEIRRRSAFDIDPTHLNGGKQTAAA
;
A
#
# COMPACT_ATOMS: atom_id res chain seq x y z
N MET A 1 13.39 -45.30 16.68
CA MET A 1 13.62 -45.37 18.15
C MET A 1 14.26 -44.04 18.53
N THR A 2 13.76 -43.22 19.46
CA THR A 2 12.59 -43.31 20.35
C THR A 2 12.03 -41.90 20.56
N SER A 3 10.70 -41.78 20.69
CA SER A 3 9.98 -40.51 20.82
C SER A 3 10.04 -39.94 22.25
N ILE A 4 9.95 -38.61 22.40
CA ILE A 4 9.60 -37.95 23.67
C ILE A 4 8.49 -36.92 23.40
N ASN A 5 7.46 -36.93 24.25
CA ASN A 5 6.22 -36.16 24.10
C ASN A 5 6.23 -34.80 24.81
N THR A 6 5.28 -33.98 24.37
CA THR A 6 4.78 -32.71 24.91
C THR A 6 4.55 -32.64 26.42
N LEU A 7 4.69 -31.44 26.99
CA LEU A 7 3.76 -30.93 28.03
C LEU A 7 3.69 -29.40 28.00
N SER A 8 2.47 -28.86 28.07
CA SER A 8 2.16 -27.42 28.11
C SER A 8 2.11 -26.90 29.55
N ASN A 9 2.20 -25.58 29.75
CA ASN A 9 1.69 -24.96 30.97
C ASN A 9 1.11 -23.55 30.70
N LEU A 10 -0.10 -23.31 31.21
CA LEU A 10 -0.76 -22.01 31.22
C LEU A 10 -0.34 -21.21 32.47
N LEU A 11 -0.40 -19.89 32.37
CA LEU A 11 -0.62 -19.02 33.53
C LEU A 11 -1.74 -18.03 33.16
N ALA A 12 -2.82 -18.06 33.95
CA ALA A 12 -3.94 -17.13 33.86
C ALA A 12 -4.06 -16.38 35.19
N ALA A 13 -4.29 -15.06 35.14
CA ALA A 13 -4.66 -14.26 36.29
C ALA A 13 -5.87 -13.39 35.94
N THR A 14 -6.94 -13.61 36.69
CA THR A 14 -8.33 -13.19 36.46
C THR A 14 -8.59 -11.68 36.54
N ALA A 15 -9.56 -11.21 35.75
CA ALA A 15 -10.23 -9.93 35.95
C ALA A 15 -11.22 -9.96 37.13
N GLY A 16 -11.54 -8.78 37.67
CA GLY A 16 -12.65 -8.56 38.60
C GLY A 16 -13.26 -7.18 38.38
N GLY A 17 -14.59 -7.09 38.40
CA GLY A 17 -15.35 -5.85 38.20
C GLY A 17 -16.72 -5.89 38.88
N ILE A 18 -17.60 -4.94 38.55
CA ILE A 18 -18.94 -4.70 39.15
C ILE A 18 -18.84 -4.03 40.56
N GLY A 19 -19.62 -3.02 40.95
CA GLY A 19 -20.56 -2.18 40.20
C GLY A 19 -21.45 -1.27 41.09
N ALA A 20 -21.62 -0.02 40.65
CA ALA A 20 -22.87 0.79 40.58
C ALA A 20 -23.69 1.27 41.81
N LYS A 21 -23.99 2.59 41.82
CA LYS A 21 -25.10 3.35 42.49
C LYS A 21 -25.03 3.41 44.05
N THR A 22 -25.54 4.41 44.78
CA THR A 22 -26.61 5.44 44.59
C THR A 22 -26.28 6.80 45.26
N ALA A 23 -27.01 7.87 44.88
CA ALA A 23 -27.13 9.18 45.59
C ALA A 23 -28.12 9.08 46.81
N PRO A 24 -28.55 10.14 47.57
CA PRO A 24 -28.45 11.61 47.32
C PRO A 24 -28.38 12.59 48.55
N LEU A 25 -28.49 13.91 48.24
CA LEU A 25 -29.09 15.06 48.98
C LEU A 25 -28.41 15.79 50.18
N ASP A 26 -28.39 17.13 50.04
CA ASP A 26 -28.62 18.24 50.99
C ASP A 26 -28.26 18.15 52.49
N THR A 27 -27.48 19.12 53.00
CA THR A 27 -28.02 20.33 53.70
C THR A 27 -26.91 21.27 54.23
N LEU A 28 -27.18 22.59 54.23
CA LEU A 28 -26.42 23.63 54.97
C LEU A 28 -26.85 23.67 56.45
N PRO A 29 -26.03 24.21 57.38
CA PRO A 29 -26.23 25.63 57.75
C PRO A 29 -24.96 26.46 58.04
N GLN A 30 -25.19 27.76 58.10
CA GLN A 30 -24.25 28.86 58.37
C GLN A 30 -23.80 28.91 59.85
N THR A 31 -22.59 29.46 60.11
CA THR A 31 -22.38 30.55 61.10
C THR A 31 -21.06 31.28 60.87
N THR A 32 -21.13 32.59 60.66
CA THR A 32 -20.08 33.62 60.87
C THR A 32 -20.36 34.36 62.21
N PRO A 33 -19.53 35.30 62.74
CA PRO A 33 -18.20 35.81 62.30
C PRO A 33 -17.14 36.00 63.44
N THR A 34 -15.99 36.63 63.10
CA THR A 34 -15.03 37.39 63.98
C THR A 34 -14.29 36.63 65.10
N ALA A 35 -12.98 36.78 65.38
CA ALA A 35 -11.83 37.51 64.79
C ALA A 35 -10.51 36.86 65.36
N GLN A 36 -9.26 37.36 65.33
CA GLN A 36 -8.65 38.65 64.92
C GLN A 36 -7.12 38.50 64.67
N THR A 37 -6.56 39.28 63.72
CA THR A 37 -5.14 39.72 63.58
C THR A 37 -3.93 38.79 63.88
N THR A 38 -3.10 38.56 62.85
CA THR A 38 -1.73 39.12 62.76
C THR A 38 -1.24 39.15 61.30
N GLN A 39 -0.29 40.04 60.96
CA GLN A 39 0.04 40.43 59.58
C GLN A 39 1.15 39.59 58.93
N GLY A 40 1.05 39.41 57.60
CA GLY A 40 2.12 38.95 56.71
C GLY A 40 1.91 39.54 55.29
N VAL A 41 2.98 40.01 54.66
CA VAL A 41 2.98 40.91 53.47
C VAL A 41 2.67 40.16 52.15
N PRO A 42 2.05 40.80 51.12
CA PRO A 42 1.30 40.09 50.09
C PRO A 42 2.11 39.73 48.83
N SER A 43 1.67 38.66 48.15
CA SER A 43 2.00 38.41 46.75
C SER A 43 1.07 39.21 45.81
N SER A 44 1.64 39.92 44.86
CA SER A 44 0.87 40.69 43.87
C SER A 44 0.09 39.77 42.92
N PRO A 45 -1.18 40.06 42.59
CA PRO A 45 -1.81 39.45 41.43
C PRO A 45 -1.10 39.90 40.14
N PRO A 46 -1.15 39.12 39.04
CA PRO A 46 -0.62 39.54 37.75
C PRO A 46 -1.41 40.74 37.19
N SER A 47 -0.71 41.58 36.44
CA SER A 47 -1.22 42.83 35.89
C SER A 47 -2.35 42.62 34.87
N SER A 48 -3.55 43.09 35.19
CA SER A 48 -4.65 43.18 34.22
C SER A 48 -4.31 44.17 33.10
N THR A 49 -4.33 43.73 31.85
CA THR A 49 -4.15 44.63 30.70
C THR A 49 -5.40 45.47 30.49
N VAL A 50 -5.32 46.77 30.74
CA VAL A 50 -6.40 47.72 30.42
C VAL A 50 -6.33 48.06 28.93
N VAL A 51 -7.34 47.64 28.16
CA VAL A 51 -7.48 48.00 26.74
C VAL A 51 -8.32 49.27 26.63
N THR A 52 -7.67 50.40 26.39
CA THR A 52 -8.33 51.65 25.98
C THR A 52 -8.63 51.61 24.48
N LEU A 53 -9.90 51.39 24.13
CA LEU A 53 -10.39 51.55 22.77
C LEU A 53 -10.46 53.04 22.42
N SER A 54 -9.40 53.57 21.81
CA SER A 54 -9.41 54.87 21.15
C SER A 54 -10.16 54.82 19.82
N GLN A 55 -10.57 55.98 19.32
CA GLN A 55 -11.57 56.14 18.27
C GLN A 55 -11.19 55.46 16.93
N THR A 56 -12.22 55.01 16.22
CA THR A 56 -12.13 54.23 14.97
C THR A 56 -11.36 55.00 13.87
N PRO A 57 -10.22 54.48 13.37
CA PRO A 57 -9.53 55.07 12.23
C PRO A 57 -10.29 54.79 10.92
N SER A 58 -10.02 55.61 9.90
CA SER A 58 -10.65 55.50 8.59
C SER A 58 -10.32 54.18 7.88
N VAL A 59 -11.32 53.64 7.16
CA VAL A 59 -11.34 52.27 6.59
C VAL A 59 -10.16 51.96 5.65
N ALA A 60 -9.49 52.99 5.11
CA ALA A 60 -8.36 52.84 4.18
C ALA A 60 -7.06 52.30 4.83
N ASN A 61 -6.91 52.39 6.16
CA ASN A 61 -5.65 52.08 6.86
C ASN A 61 -5.81 51.04 7.98
N TRP A 62 -6.60 49.98 7.76
CA TRP A 62 -6.55 48.82 8.66
C TRP A 62 -5.19 48.12 8.51
N PRO A 63 -4.38 48.01 9.58
CA PRO A 63 -3.17 47.20 9.52
C PRO A 63 -3.57 45.74 9.30
N THR A 64 -2.92 45.09 8.33
CA THR A 64 -3.09 43.65 8.13
C THR A 64 -2.53 42.93 9.36
N TYR A 65 -3.41 42.45 10.24
CA TYR A 65 -3.01 41.73 11.45
C TYR A 65 -2.53 40.33 11.07
N ASN A 66 -1.21 40.21 10.86
CA ASN A 66 -0.55 38.91 10.88
C ASN A 66 -0.69 38.32 12.29
N GLN A 67 -1.46 37.24 12.46
CA GLN A 67 -1.47 36.51 13.73
C GLN A 67 -0.07 35.91 13.97
N PRO A 68 0.60 36.24 15.09
CA PRO A 68 1.82 35.55 15.47
C PRO A 68 1.46 34.16 15.99
N LEU A 69 2.12 33.14 15.45
CA LEU A 69 2.12 31.79 16.01
C LEU A 69 3.01 31.71 17.25
N ALA A 70 2.90 30.60 17.98
CA ALA A 70 3.90 30.23 18.97
C ALA A 70 5.31 30.28 18.35
N ASN A 71 6.28 30.77 19.13
CA ASN A 71 7.66 31.08 18.72
C ASN A 71 7.83 32.32 17.81
N GLY A 72 6.82 33.18 17.69
CA GLY A 72 6.96 34.51 17.05
C GLY A 72 6.95 34.49 15.52
N ALA A 73 6.64 33.36 14.89
CA ALA A 73 6.49 33.26 13.46
C ALA A 73 5.20 33.95 12.97
N THR A 74 5.23 34.55 11.79
CA THR A 74 4.05 35.13 11.13
C THR A 74 3.59 34.26 9.96
N LEU A 75 2.28 34.21 9.72
CA LEU A 75 1.71 33.50 8.57
C LEU A 75 1.46 34.45 7.39
N LEU A 76 2.04 34.12 6.25
CA LEU A 76 1.93 34.85 4.99
C LEU A 76 1.05 34.05 4.01
N TRP A 77 -0.18 34.51 3.81
CA TRP A 77 -1.18 33.84 2.98
C TRP A 77 -1.17 34.34 1.53
N GLN A 78 -1.57 33.48 0.58
CA GLN A 78 -1.80 33.85 -0.82
C GLN A 78 -3.02 34.79 -0.97
N GLN A 79 -4.11 34.42 -0.30
CA GLN A 79 -5.36 35.19 -0.18
C GLN A 79 -5.78 35.24 1.29
N ALA A 80 -6.57 36.25 1.68
CA ALA A 80 -7.00 36.42 3.06
C ALA A 80 -7.82 35.20 3.55
N PRO A 81 -7.41 34.52 4.64
CA PRO A 81 -8.06 33.30 5.10
C PRO A 81 -9.49 33.61 5.57
N SER A 82 -10.48 33.09 4.85
CA SER A 82 -11.90 33.36 5.09
C SER A 82 -12.79 32.10 5.04
N ASP A 83 -12.20 30.95 4.74
CA ASP A 83 -12.89 29.67 4.54
C ASP A 83 -12.40 28.58 5.54
N PRO A 84 -13.16 27.49 5.74
CA PRO A 84 -12.80 26.43 6.67
C PRO A 84 -11.53 25.64 6.32
N LEU A 85 -11.11 25.62 5.05
CA LEU A 85 -9.88 24.94 4.63
C LEU A 85 -8.66 25.80 4.93
N SER A 86 -8.73 27.12 4.73
CA SER A 86 -7.71 28.05 5.25
C SER A 86 -7.57 27.94 6.77
N LEU A 87 -8.67 27.82 7.53
CA LEU A 87 -8.60 27.62 8.98
C LEU A 87 -7.88 26.31 9.36
N LEU A 88 -8.13 25.22 8.65
CA LEU A 88 -7.42 23.95 8.81
C LEU A 88 -5.92 24.09 8.48
N MET A 89 -5.59 24.75 7.37
CA MET A 89 -4.21 25.03 6.96
C MET A 89 -3.44 25.84 8.02
N THR A 90 -4.09 26.74 8.78
CA THR A 90 -3.49 27.48 9.90
C THR A 90 -2.96 26.54 10.99
N GLY A 91 -3.76 25.54 11.37
CA GLY A 91 -3.35 24.52 12.34
C GLY A 91 -2.24 23.64 11.78
N ASN A 92 -2.48 23.09 10.59
CA ASN A 92 -1.57 22.15 9.93
C ASN A 92 -0.17 22.74 9.68
N VAL A 93 -0.07 23.98 9.14
CA VAL A 93 1.22 24.63 8.85
C VAL A 93 2.02 24.96 10.11
N SER A 94 1.43 24.90 11.31
CA SER A 94 2.16 25.05 12.58
C SER A 94 2.95 23.79 12.97
N THR A 95 2.61 22.63 12.40
CA THR A 95 3.22 21.33 12.72
C THR A 95 4.45 21.02 11.86
N SER A 96 5.29 20.08 12.32
CA SER A 96 6.49 19.62 11.59
C SER A 96 6.32 18.26 10.91
N ALA A 97 5.61 17.32 11.53
CA ALA A 97 5.38 15.99 10.98
C ALA A 97 4.49 16.05 9.73
N LEU A 98 4.94 15.48 8.61
CA LEU A 98 4.27 15.58 7.31
C LEU A 98 2.78 15.18 7.36
N GLY A 99 2.43 14.09 8.09
CA GLY A 99 1.04 13.66 8.24
C GLY A 99 0.14 14.74 8.85
N ASN A 100 0.58 15.37 9.93
CA ASN A 100 -0.16 16.45 10.60
C ASN A 100 -0.26 17.72 9.71
N ARG A 101 0.72 17.95 8.82
CA ARG A 101 0.70 19.08 7.88
C ARG A 101 -0.33 18.90 6.76
N ILE A 102 -0.70 17.67 6.42
CA ILE A 102 -1.62 17.37 5.32
C ILE A 102 -2.94 16.73 5.79
N GLU A 103 -3.11 16.59 7.11
CA GLU A 103 -4.27 15.97 7.74
C GLU A 103 -5.57 16.67 7.30
N GLN A 104 -6.56 15.86 6.93
CA GLN A 104 -7.89 16.26 6.43
C GLN A 104 -7.92 17.12 5.16
N LEU A 105 -6.81 17.67 4.64
CA LEU A 105 -6.82 18.57 3.49
C LEU A 105 -7.39 17.89 2.23
N GLY A 106 -6.92 16.69 1.92
CA GLY A 106 -7.36 15.92 0.75
C GLY A 106 -8.85 15.59 0.82
N ALA A 107 -9.32 15.11 1.97
CA ALA A 107 -10.73 14.85 2.21
C ALA A 107 -11.60 16.12 2.11
N ARG A 108 -11.11 17.26 2.61
CA ARG A 108 -11.83 18.54 2.58
C ARG A 108 -11.98 19.07 1.15
N LEU A 109 -10.92 19.00 0.34
CA LEU A 109 -10.97 19.46 -1.05
C LEU A 109 -11.95 18.62 -1.88
N LEU A 110 -11.90 17.28 -1.80
CA LEU A 110 -12.84 16.40 -2.50
C LEU A 110 -14.29 16.62 -2.05
N LYS A 111 -14.52 16.88 -0.74
CA LYS A 111 -15.85 17.26 -0.23
C LYS A 111 -16.32 18.63 -0.72
N ALA A 112 -15.42 19.60 -0.94
CA ALA A 112 -15.76 20.88 -1.54
C ALA A 112 -16.19 20.72 -3.01
N ILE A 113 -15.48 19.88 -3.78
CA ILE A 113 -15.84 19.53 -5.16
C ILE A 113 -17.21 18.83 -5.22
N ALA A 114 -17.46 17.83 -4.36
CA ALA A 114 -18.76 17.18 -4.24
C ALA A 114 -19.89 18.17 -3.89
N GLY A 115 -19.58 19.15 -3.03
CA GLY A 115 -20.45 20.29 -2.68
C GLY A 115 -20.71 21.28 -3.83
N GLY A 116 -20.05 21.14 -4.97
CA GLY A 116 -20.27 21.95 -6.18
C GLY A 116 -19.24 23.05 -6.43
N ALA A 117 -18.18 23.15 -5.63
CA ALA A 117 -17.09 24.09 -5.90
C ALA A 117 -16.24 23.63 -7.10
N THR A 118 -15.90 24.55 -8.00
CA THR A 118 -15.22 24.24 -9.28
C THR A 118 -13.72 24.51 -9.27
N SER A 119 -13.22 25.32 -8.34
CA SER A 119 -11.79 25.61 -8.18
C SER A 119 -11.48 26.10 -6.77
N TYR A 120 -10.26 25.85 -6.30
CA TYR A 120 -9.68 26.41 -5.08
C TYR A 120 -8.17 26.52 -5.24
N SER A 121 -7.56 27.59 -4.73
CA SER A 121 -6.10 27.73 -4.64
C SER A 121 -5.75 28.55 -3.39
N GLN A 122 -5.06 27.92 -2.45
CA GLN A 122 -4.51 28.61 -1.30
C GLN A 122 -3.10 28.10 -1.00
N SER A 123 -2.22 29.00 -0.56
CA SER A 123 -0.99 28.65 0.12
C SER A 123 -0.77 29.53 1.35
N VAL A 124 -0.07 28.99 2.32
CA VAL A 124 0.41 29.67 3.52
C VAL A 124 1.88 29.35 3.73
N LEU A 125 2.65 30.40 4.05
CA LEU A 125 4.06 30.33 4.42
C LEU A 125 4.24 30.81 5.85
N ARG A 126 5.14 30.17 6.58
CA ARG A 126 5.58 30.55 7.93
C ARG A 126 6.87 31.37 7.80
N SER A 127 6.82 32.65 8.15
CA SER A 127 8.04 33.47 8.24
C SER A 127 8.51 33.60 9.68
N THR A 128 9.74 33.16 9.94
CA THR A 128 10.51 33.41 11.17
C THR A 128 11.49 34.57 11.03
N SER A 129 11.58 35.19 9.84
CA SER A 129 12.51 36.30 9.59
C SER A 129 12.00 37.61 10.18
N ALA A 130 12.89 38.36 10.83
CA ALA A 130 12.64 39.74 11.24
C ALA A 130 12.60 40.73 10.05
N THR A 131 13.19 40.37 8.90
CA THR A 131 13.08 41.14 7.67
C THR A 131 11.88 40.65 6.83
N PRO A 132 10.94 41.54 6.44
CA PRO A 132 9.88 41.18 5.52
C PRO A 132 10.44 40.77 4.15
N SER A 133 9.99 39.64 3.62
CA SER A 133 10.27 39.27 2.21
C SER A 133 9.65 40.28 1.26
N SER A 134 10.30 40.54 0.12
CA SER A 134 9.67 41.35 -0.93
C SER A 134 8.46 40.63 -1.53
N SER A 135 7.53 41.40 -2.10
CA SER A 135 6.31 40.83 -2.72
C SER A 135 6.63 39.86 -3.87
N THR A 136 7.71 40.11 -4.61
CA THR A 136 8.20 39.24 -5.69
C THR A 136 8.80 37.94 -5.16
N GLU A 137 9.58 37.98 -4.09
CA GLU A 137 10.11 36.78 -3.44
C GLU A 137 9.01 35.93 -2.82
N LEU A 138 8.03 36.56 -2.16
CA LEU A 138 6.89 35.88 -1.56
C LEU A 138 6.04 35.18 -2.62
N ALA A 139 5.72 35.86 -3.73
CA ALA A 139 5.02 35.26 -4.86
C ALA A 139 5.79 34.07 -5.47
N ALA A 140 7.13 34.17 -5.58
CA ALA A 140 7.98 33.08 -6.05
C ALA A 140 8.05 31.89 -5.08
N GLN A 141 8.02 32.13 -3.75
CA GLN A 141 7.92 31.07 -2.75
C GLN A 141 6.55 30.37 -2.79
N GLN A 142 5.46 31.13 -2.87
CA GLN A 142 4.09 30.59 -2.99
C GLN A 142 3.93 29.76 -4.27
N THR A 143 4.45 30.25 -5.41
CA THR A 143 4.44 29.52 -6.69
C THR A 143 5.22 28.20 -6.57
N ARG A 144 6.44 28.23 -6.02
CA ARG A 144 7.23 26.99 -5.80
C ARG A 144 6.51 25.99 -4.92
N LEU A 145 5.86 26.45 -3.85
CA LEU A 145 5.09 25.61 -2.94
C LEU A 145 3.85 24.97 -3.61
N GLN A 146 3.33 25.55 -4.70
CA GLN A 146 2.24 24.96 -5.49
C GLN A 146 2.74 24.00 -6.58
N THR A 147 3.91 24.27 -7.17
CA THR A 147 4.41 23.54 -8.36
C THR A 147 5.49 22.51 -8.08
N ALA A 148 6.33 22.74 -7.07
CA ALA A 148 7.57 22.01 -6.78
C ALA A 148 7.91 22.03 -5.28
N ALA A 149 6.93 21.68 -4.43
CA ALA A 149 7.14 21.51 -3.00
C ALA A 149 7.95 20.26 -2.68
N ASP A 150 8.61 20.26 -1.52
CA ASP A 150 9.45 19.17 -1.01
C ASP A 150 8.68 17.85 -0.95
N ASN A 151 7.41 17.93 -0.56
CA ASN A 151 6.45 16.85 -0.60
C ASN A 151 5.24 17.33 -1.40
N GLN A 152 4.84 16.59 -2.42
CA GLN A 152 3.72 16.92 -3.29
C GLN A 152 2.84 15.69 -3.47
N PHE A 153 1.52 15.89 -3.42
CA PHE A 153 0.51 14.87 -3.72
C PHE A 153 -0.42 15.43 -4.78
N SER A 154 -0.66 14.69 -5.86
CA SER A 154 -1.58 15.05 -6.93
C SER A 154 -2.61 13.96 -7.13
N LEU A 155 -3.86 14.33 -7.38
CA LEU A 155 -4.94 13.44 -7.78
C LEU A 155 -5.55 13.98 -9.06
N THR A 156 -5.78 13.13 -10.06
CA THR A 156 -6.59 13.41 -11.24
C THR A 156 -7.71 12.39 -11.29
N ILE A 157 -8.92 12.85 -11.58
CA ILE A 157 -10.07 11.96 -11.81
C ILE A 157 -10.72 12.35 -13.13
N SER A 158 -10.85 11.38 -14.02
CA SER A 158 -11.59 11.49 -15.28
C SER A 158 -12.99 10.94 -15.09
N THR A 159 -14.00 11.60 -15.67
CA THR A 159 -15.42 11.27 -15.44
C THR A 159 -16.13 10.85 -16.73
N ALA A 160 -17.26 10.17 -16.62
CA ALA A 160 -18.04 9.71 -17.76
C ALA A 160 -18.62 10.85 -18.63
N SER A 161 -18.91 12.02 -18.02
CA SER A 161 -19.28 13.24 -18.75
C SER A 161 -18.13 13.91 -19.50
N GLY A 162 -16.89 13.46 -19.31
CA GLY A 162 -15.67 14.07 -19.87
C GLY A 162 -15.07 15.20 -19.01
N ALA A 163 -15.71 15.56 -17.88
CA ALA A 163 -15.09 16.46 -16.91
C ALA A 163 -13.85 15.81 -16.28
N ARG A 164 -12.85 16.64 -15.94
CA ARG A 164 -11.59 16.24 -15.32
C ARG A 164 -11.34 17.07 -14.06
N VAL A 165 -11.33 16.39 -12.92
CA VAL A 165 -10.93 16.96 -11.63
C VAL A 165 -9.42 16.82 -11.49
N SER A 166 -8.74 17.89 -11.07
CA SER A 166 -7.32 17.86 -10.70
C SER A 166 -7.16 18.44 -9.29
N LEU A 167 -6.38 17.78 -8.45
CA LEU A 167 -6.10 18.15 -7.06
C LEU A 167 -4.58 18.22 -6.85
N ARG A 168 -4.10 19.15 -6.03
CA ARG A 168 -2.72 19.19 -5.54
C ARG A 168 -2.63 19.59 -4.07
N LEU A 169 -1.75 18.92 -3.34
CA LEU A 169 -1.25 19.32 -2.03
C LEU A 169 0.26 19.48 -2.11
N GLY A 170 0.82 20.54 -1.52
CA GLY A 170 2.26 20.76 -1.43
C GLY A 170 2.68 21.11 0.00
N SER A 171 3.74 20.49 0.50
CA SER A 171 4.29 20.74 1.83
C SER A 171 5.82 20.78 1.80
N SER A 172 6.37 21.95 2.12
CA SER A 172 7.77 22.21 2.45
C SER A 172 7.90 22.52 3.94
N ASP A 173 9.10 22.62 4.52
CA ASP A 173 9.28 22.89 5.96
C ASP A 173 8.48 24.12 6.45
N ASP A 174 8.63 25.25 5.75
CA ASP A 174 7.96 26.51 6.08
C ASP A 174 6.61 26.72 5.37
N GLY A 175 6.14 25.78 4.54
CA GLY A 175 5.02 26.03 3.62
C GLY A 175 4.00 24.91 3.50
N LEU A 176 2.74 25.30 3.27
CA LEU A 176 1.63 24.41 2.92
C LEU A 176 0.77 25.02 1.80
N SER A 177 0.46 24.25 0.75
CA SER A 177 -0.45 24.61 -0.33
C SER A 177 -1.52 23.55 -0.57
N ALA A 178 -2.67 24.01 -1.03
CA ALA A 178 -3.81 23.18 -1.41
C ALA A 178 -4.51 23.79 -2.63
N GLN A 179 -4.73 23.00 -3.67
CA GLN A 179 -5.36 23.42 -4.92
C GLN A 179 -6.30 22.34 -5.45
N PHE A 180 -7.40 22.75 -6.08
CA PHE A 180 -8.11 21.91 -7.05
C PHE A 180 -8.72 22.72 -8.17
N ASP A 181 -8.95 22.07 -9.30
CA ASP A 181 -9.61 22.62 -10.49
C ASP A 181 -10.48 21.55 -11.16
N VAL A 182 -11.70 21.92 -11.54
CA VAL A 182 -12.59 21.11 -12.39
C VAL A 182 -12.56 21.69 -13.80
N THR A 183 -12.17 20.87 -14.77
CA THR A 183 -11.91 21.28 -16.15
C THR A 183 -12.60 20.36 -17.16
N LYS A 184 -12.60 20.74 -18.45
CA LYS A 184 -13.12 19.94 -19.59
C LYS A 184 -14.62 19.57 -19.56
N GLY A 185 -15.37 19.92 -18.53
CA GLY A 185 -16.81 19.68 -18.43
C GLY A 185 -17.37 20.16 -17.09
N THR A 186 -18.64 19.83 -16.83
CA THR A 186 -19.34 20.10 -15.57
C THR A 186 -19.73 18.79 -14.91
N LEU A 187 -19.48 18.65 -13.61
CA LEU A 187 -19.79 17.43 -12.86
C LEU A 187 -21.30 17.26 -12.65
N THR A 188 -21.82 16.10 -13.00
CA THR A 188 -23.16 15.62 -12.67
C THR A 188 -23.30 15.26 -11.19
N ASP A 189 -24.54 15.12 -10.71
CA ASP A 189 -24.82 14.76 -9.31
C ASP A 189 -24.28 13.37 -8.94
N ALA A 190 -24.29 12.42 -9.88
CA ALA A 190 -23.69 11.10 -9.70
C ALA A 190 -22.16 11.19 -9.54
N GLU A 191 -21.48 11.93 -10.42
CA GLU A 191 -20.03 12.14 -10.35
C GLU A 191 -19.64 12.86 -9.06
N ARG A 192 -20.39 13.89 -8.64
CA ARG A 192 -20.18 14.58 -7.36
C ARG A 192 -20.37 13.66 -6.15
N SER A 193 -21.35 12.75 -6.20
CA SER A 193 -21.55 11.72 -5.16
C SER A 193 -20.36 10.77 -5.09
N GLU A 194 -19.87 10.27 -6.23
CA GLU A 194 -18.76 9.32 -6.31
C GLU A 194 -17.43 9.94 -5.86
N LEU A 195 -17.14 11.17 -6.27
CA LEU A 195 -16.00 11.96 -5.76
C LEU A 195 -16.06 12.15 -4.23
N GLY A 196 -17.26 12.29 -3.68
CA GLY A 196 -17.49 12.36 -2.24
C GLY A 196 -17.10 11.08 -1.49
N LYS A 197 -17.30 9.89 -2.10
CA LYS A 197 -16.89 8.59 -1.54
C LYS A 197 -15.36 8.46 -1.50
N LEU A 198 -14.68 8.91 -2.57
CA LEU A 198 -13.22 8.87 -2.67
C LEU A 198 -12.50 9.81 -1.69
N ALA A 199 -13.20 10.78 -1.08
CA ALA A 199 -12.60 11.74 -0.13
C ALA A 199 -11.86 11.07 1.04
N GLY A 200 -12.41 9.97 1.59
CA GLY A 200 -11.74 9.20 2.64
C GLY A 200 -10.52 8.44 2.11
N ALA A 201 -10.71 7.72 0.99
CA ALA A 201 -9.67 6.91 0.35
C ALA A 201 -8.42 7.72 -0.03
N PHE A 202 -8.61 8.92 -0.59
CA PHE A 202 -7.50 9.80 -0.94
C PHE A 202 -6.74 10.29 0.30
N GLN A 203 -7.46 10.66 1.37
CA GLN A 203 -6.81 11.06 2.62
C GLN A 203 -6.03 9.89 3.23
N SER A 204 -6.58 8.68 3.26
CA SER A 204 -5.87 7.48 3.74
C SER A 204 -4.59 7.17 2.97
N ALA A 205 -4.60 7.32 1.64
CA ALA A 205 -3.40 7.15 0.81
C ALA A 205 -2.33 8.22 1.11
N VAL A 206 -2.75 9.47 1.27
CA VAL A 206 -1.89 10.61 1.63
C VAL A 206 -1.29 10.44 3.03
N ASP A 207 -2.12 10.10 4.03
CA ASP A 207 -1.70 9.86 5.41
C ASP A 207 -0.80 8.62 5.51
N GLY A 208 -1.06 7.57 4.71
CA GLY A 208 -0.23 6.38 4.60
C GLY A 208 1.18 6.68 4.12
N LEU A 209 1.29 7.44 3.03
CA LEU A 209 2.58 7.90 2.48
C LEU A 209 3.35 8.83 3.42
N ALA A 210 2.66 9.58 4.27
CA ALA A 210 3.27 10.52 5.22
C ALA A 210 3.77 9.88 6.53
N LYS A 211 3.54 8.58 6.74
CA LYS A 211 4.11 7.80 7.86
C LYS A 211 5.62 7.61 7.69
N GLN A 212 6.28 7.22 8.79
CA GLN A 212 7.70 6.87 8.82
C GLN A 212 7.84 5.49 9.50
N PRO A 213 8.13 4.40 8.75
CA PRO A 213 8.26 4.34 7.29
C PRO A 213 6.91 4.58 6.56
N PRO A 214 6.93 4.97 5.27
CA PRO A 214 5.72 5.11 4.45
C PRO A 214 4.95 3.80 4.31
N VAL A 215 3.61 3.90 4.24
CA VAL A 215 2.70 2.77 4.06
C VAL A 215 1.85 2.98 2.81
N VAL A 216 1.68 1.92 2.02
CA VAL A 216 0.86 1.92 0.82
C VAL A 216 -0.57 1.53 1.17
N ASP A 217 -1.50 2.50 1.17
CA ASP A 217 -2.94 2.30 1.43
C ASP A 217 -3.79 2.95 0.33
N PHE A 218 -3.84 2.29 -0.84
CA PHE A 218 -4.52 2.80 -2.03
C PHE A 218 -5.71 1.93 -2.45
N GLY A 219 -5.98 0.83 -1.74
CA GLY A 219 -7.02 -0.13 -2.14
C GLY A 219 -8.43 0.45 -2.18
N ALA A 220 -8.71 1.48 -1.39
CA ALA A 220 -9.99 2.20 -1.41
C ALA A 220 -10.13 3.18 -2.58
N LEU A 221 -9.02 3.60 -3.24
CA LEU A 221 -9.06 4.46 -4.43
C LEU A 221 -9.45 3.70 -5.71
N SER A 222 -9.54 2.37 -5.65
CA SER A 222 -9.89 1.52 -6.79
C SER A 222 -11.35 1.04 -6.79
N GLY A 223 -12.12 1.36 -5.75
CA GLY A 223 -13.49 0.89 -5.50
C GLY A 223 -14.60 1.83 -5.98
N PHE A 224 -14.36 2.63 -7.02
CA PHE A 224 -15.34 3.54 -7.61
C PHE A 224 -16.22 2.88 -8.68
N ASP A 225 -17.38 3.46 -8.95
CA ASP A 225 -18.20 3.08 -10.10
C ASP A 225 -17.54 3.54 -11.42
N THR A 226 -17.08 2.57 -12.22
CA THR A 226 -16.44 2.80 -13.52
C THR A 226 -17.37 3.32 -14.61
N GLY A 227 -18.69 3.23 -14.41
CA GLY A 227 -19.70 3.89 -15.24
C GLY A 227 -19.86 5.39 -14.93
N VAL A 228 -19.30 5.87 -13.81
CA VAL A 228 -19.36 7.26 -13.36
C VAL A 228 -17.99 7.95 -13.47
N LEU A 229 -16.93 7.28 -13.02
CA LEU A 229 -15.55 7.74 -13.12
C LEU A 229 -14.76 6.83 -14.07
N THR A 230 -14.12 7.38 -15.09
CA THR A 230 -13.40 6.61 -16.11
C THR A 230 -11.94 6.33 -15.74
N SER A 231 -11.30 7.19 -14.94
CA SER A 231 -9.98 6.93 -14.34
C SER A 231 -9.80 7.65 -13.01
N VAL A 232 -9.01 7.05 -12.12
CA VAL A 232 -8.45 7.68 -10.92
C VAL A 232 -6.93 7.52 -10.97
N ASP A 233 -6.22 8.64 -11.06
CA ASP A 233 -4.77 8.72 -11.18
C ASP A 233 -4.22 9.50 -9.99
N MET A 234 -3.30 8.94 -9.22
CA MET A 234 -2.64 9.62 -8.11
C MET A 234 -1.12 9.59 -8.29
N SER A 235 -0.44 10.70 -8.02
CA SER A 235 1.02 10.72 -7.93
C SER A 235 1.47 11.44 -6.67
N ALA A 236 2.64 11.06 -6.16
CA ALA A 236 3.27 11.74 -5.04
C ALA A 236 4.79 11.79 -5.21
N THR A 237 5.39 12.89 -4.76
CA THR A 237 6.84 13.06 -4.63
C THR A 237 7.11 13.40 -3.18
N LEU A 238 8.00 12.66 -2.51
CA LEU A 238 8.35 12.87 -1.11
C LEU A 238 9.84 13.20 -0.99
N GLY A 239 10.19 14.12 -0.10
CA GLY A 239 11.58 14.47 0.20
C GLY A 239 12.38 15.01 -1.00
N ALA A 240 11.77 15.80 -1.89
CA ALA A 240 12.41 16.32 -3.11
C ALA A 240 13.66 17.17 -2.86
N ASN A 241 13.76 17.83 -1.69
CA ASN A 241 14.94 18.58 -1.25
C ASN A 241 15.96 17.72 -0.48
N GLY A 242 15.68 16.42 -0.28
CA GLY A 242 16.60 15.45 0.32
C GLY A 242 17.62 14.89 -0.67
N LYS A 243 18.47 13.96 -0.21
CA LYS A 243 19.50 13.33 -1.06
C LYS A 243 18.94 12.44 -2.17
N THR A 244 17.71 11.96 -2.03
CA THR A 244 17.00 11.15 -3.03
C THR A 244 15.51 11.31 -2.78
N SER A 245 14.76 11.78 -3.78
CA SER A 245 13.30 11.83 -3.70
C SER A 245 12.69 10.43 -3.78
N GLN A 246 11.50 10.26 -3.23
CA GLN A 246 10.67 9.08 -3.47
C GLN A 246 9.48 9.48 -4.34
N SER A 247 9.37 8.87 -5.52
CA SER A 247 8.27 9.07 -6.46
C SER A 247 7.30 7.90 -6.39
N ILE A 248 6.00 8.20 -6.35
CA ILE A 248 4.91 7.22 -6.36
C ILE A 248 3.94 7.61 -7.48
N SER A 249 3.42 6.62 -8.20
CA SER A 249 2.32 6.79 -9.15
C SER A 249 1.36 5.62 -9.01
N PHE A 250 0.07 5.91 -9.05
CA PHE A 250 -1.05 4.98 -8.97
C PHE A 250 -2.05 5.31 -10.07
N HIS A 251 -2.63 4.29 -10.68
CA HIS A 251 -3.66 4.40 -11.68
C HIS A 251 -4.72 3.31 -11.47
N ALA A 252 -5.98 3.64 -11.69
CA ALA A 252 -7.07 2.68 -11.77
C ALA A 252 -8.10 3.13 -12.81
N ASP A 253 -8.51 2.21 -13.67
CA ASP A 253 -9.62 2.35 -14.61
C ASP A 253 -10.45 1.04 -14.67
N ALA A 254 -11.36 0.92 -15.65
CA ALA A 254 -12.21 -0.25 -15.83
C ALA A 254 -11.47 -1.52 -16.33
N THR A 255 -10.25 -1.37 -16.83
CA THR A 255 -9.47 -2.38 -17.55
C THR A 255 -8.16 -2.75 -16.84
N GLN A 256 -7.62 -1.87 -16.01
CA GLN A 256 -6.35 -2.08 -15.32
C GLN A 256 -6.25 -1.28 -14.03
N ARG A 257 -5.32 -1.70 -13.17
CA ARG A 257 -4.86 -0.93 -12.02
C ARG A 257 -3.35 -1.08 -11.92
N SER A 258 -2.62 -0.01 -11.63
CA SER A 258 -1.17 -0.08 -11.48
C SER A 258 -0.63 0.82 -10.38
N MET A 259 0.56 0.47 -9.90
CA MET A 259 1.35 1.28 -8.99
C MET A 259 2.84 1.15 -9.31
N TYR A 260 3.50 2.30 -9.40
CA TYR A 260 4.95 2.43 -9.51
C TYR A 260 5.50 3.20 -8.31
N VAL A 261 6.62 2.74 -7.74
CA VAL A 261 7.38 3.44 -6.70
C VAL A 261 8.86 3.41 -7.07
N ASP A 262 9.54 4.54 -6.89
CA ASP A 262 10.98 4.70 -7.07
C ASP A 262 11.54 5.56 -5.93
N GLY A 263 12.65 5.16 -5.31
CA GLY A 263 13.21 5.86 -4.16
C GLY A 263 14.53 5.29 -3.66
N ALA A 264 15.03 5.84 -2.56
CA ALA A 264 16.37 5.55 -2.05
C ALA A 264 16.65 4.06 -1.78
N THR A 265 15.68 3.33 -1.23
CA THR A 265 15.81 1.89 -0.91
C THR A 265 15.67 0.99 -2.12
N GLY A 266 14.98 1.45 -3.17
CA GLY A 266 14.72 0.70 -4.38
C GLY A 266 13.44 1.15 -5.07
N LYS A 267 12.97 0.31 -5.99
CA LYS A 267 11.78 0.56 -6.80
C LYS A 267 10.92 -0.68 -6.94
N PHE A 268 9.63 -0.49 -7.19
CA PHE A 268 8.74 -1.55 -7.61
C PHE A 268 7.68 -1.06 -8.59
N ASP A 269 7.15 -2.02 -9.35
CA ASP A 269 6.09 -1.87 -10.32
C ASP A 269 5.09 -3.01 -10.10
N VAL A 270 3.81 -2.69 -10.06
CA VAL A 270 2.71 -3.66 -9.96
C VAL A 270 1.62 -3.22 -10.93
N ALA A 271 1.20 -4.10 -11.82
CA ALA A 271 0.06 -3.90 -12.71
C ALA A 271 -0.89 -5.10 -12.62
N VAL A 272 -2.19 -4.84 -12.55
CA VAL A 272 -3.28 -5.82 -12.49
C VAL A 272 -4.21 -5.55 -13.68
N ASP A 273 -4.48 -6.59 -14.47
CA ASP A 273 -5.30 -6.58 -15.68
C ASP A 273 -6.72 -7.08 -15.33
N LEU A 274 -7.70 -6.21 -15.52
CA LEU A 274 -9.11 -6.43 -15.23
C LEU A 274 -9.93 -6.81 -16.47
N THR A 275 -9.31 -7.08 -17.62
CA THR A 275 -10.05 -7.46 -18.85
C THR A 275 -10.72 -8.83 -18.72
N ASN A 276 -10.15 -9.74 -17.95
CA ASN A 276 -10.60 -11.13 -17.76
C ASN A 276 -11.49 -11.33 -16.50
N LEU A 277 -12.40 -10.40 -16.16
CA LEU A 277 -13.19 -10.48 -14.90
C LEU A 277 -13.90 -11.83 -14.67
N GLN A 278 -14.32 -12.53 -15.73
CA GLN A 278 -14.93 -13.87 -15.65
C GLN A 278 -14.02 -14.98 -15.09
N ALA A 279 -12.70 -14.74 -15.03
CA ALA A 279 -11.69 -15.63 -14.46
C ALA A 279 -11.47 -15.40 -12.96
N ILE A 280 -11.93 -14.27 -12.42
CA ILE A 280 -11.75 -13.91 -11.01
C ILE A 280 -12.64 -14.82 -10.14
N GLY A 281 -12.08 -15.29 -9.03
CA GLY A 281 -12.74 -16.22 -8.11
C GLY A 281 -13.74 -15.54 -7.18
N SER A 282 -14.38 -16.31 -6.31
CA SER A 282 -15.18 -15.76 -5.21
C SER A 282 -14.32 -14.94 -4.24
N ALA A 283 -14.93 -14.10 -3.40
CA ALA A 283 -14.20 -13.32 -2.40
C ALA A 283 -13.30 -14.18 -1.48
N LYS A 284 -13.75 -15.40 -1.13
CA LYS A 284 -12.92 -16.38 -0.41
C LYS A 284 -11.73 -16.85 -1.25
N ALA A 285 -11.93 -17.17 -2.53
CA ALA A 285 -10.84 -17.60 -3.40
C ALA A 285 -9.80 -16.50 -3.60
N GLN A 286 -10.23 -15.25 -3.77
CA GLN A 286 -9.36 -14.07 -3.84
C GLN A 286 -8.52 -13.92 -2.55
N ALA A 287 -9.15 -14.01 -1.38
CA ALA A 287 -8.46 -13.90 -0.09
C ALA A 287 -7.43 -15.01 0.13
N ASP A 288 -7.82 -16.27 -0.11
CA ASP A 288 -6.91 -17.43 0.01
C ASP A 288 -5.71 -17.31 -0.95
N ALA A 289 -5.93 -16.81 -2.17
CA ALA A 289 -4.88 -16.65 -3.18
C ALA A 289 -3.95 -15.47 -2.90
N LEU A 290 -4.49 -14.36 -2.38
CA LEU A 290 -3.73 -13.21 -1.94
C LEU A 290 -2.80 -13.57 -0.78
N ASP A 291 -3.33 -14.25 0.26
CA ASP A 291 -2.53 -14.73 1.40
C ASP A 291 -1.37 -15.64 0.97
N ALA A 292 -1.64 -16.56 0.05
CA ALA A 292 -0.61 -17.41 -0.54
C ALA A 292 0.47 -16.59 -1.29
N TRP A 293 0.12 -15.48 -1.94
CA TRP A 293 1.11 -14.57 -2.56
C TRP A 293 1.90 -13.76 -1.53
N LEU A 294 1.25 -13.24 -0.49
CA LEU A 294 1.93 -12.52 0.59
C LEU A 294 2.95 -13.42 1.31
N THR A 295 2.60 -14.69 1.55
CA THR A 295 3.51 -15.70 2.11
C THR A 295 4.70 -15.99 1.19
N ARG A 296 4.49 -16.04 -0.13
CA ARG A 296 5.60 -16.17 -1.11
C ARG A 296 6.51 -14.94 -1.11
N PHE A 297 5.97 -13.73 -0.88
CA PHE A 297 6.78 -12.52 -0.78
C PHE A 297 7.66 -12.51 0.48
N ASP A 298 7.14 -12.98 1.62
CA ASP A 298 7.92 -13.14 2.86
C ASP A 298 9.01 -14.22 2.70
N THR A 299 8.69 -15.30 2.00
CA THR A 299 9.65 -16.37 1.66
C THR A 299 10.77 -15.84 0.76
N ALA A 300 10.43 -15.08 -0.29
CA ALA A 300 11.41 -14.47 -1.19
C ALA A 300 12.26 -13.41 -0.46
N GLN A 301 11.65 -12.56 0.38
CA GLN A 301 12.34 -11.55 1.18
C GLN A 301 13.36 -12.19 2.12
N THR A 302 12.96 -13.24 2.86
CA THR A 302 13.84 -13.98 3.77
C THR A 302 14.98 -14.66 3.01
N ARG A 303 14.65 -15.34 1.90
CA ARG A 303 15.63 -16.11 1.11
C ARG A 303 16.63 -15.22 0.35
N GLY A 304 16.20 -14.04 -0.10
CA GLY A 304 17.04 -13.07 -0.81
C GLY A 304 17.62 -11.95 0.05
N ASN A 305 17.34 -11.92 1.36
CA ASN A 305 17.70 -10.85 2.29
C ASN A 305 17.26 -9.44 1.80
N GLY A 306 16.04 -9.34 1.29
CA GLY A 306 15.48 -8.09 0.77
C GLY A 306 15.06 -7.11 1.87
N ASP A 307 15.13 -5.80 1.59
CA ASP A 307 14.67 -4.75 2.50
C ASP A 307 13.20 -4.93 2.93
N ALA A 308 12.98 -5.08 4.24
CA ALA A 308 11.67 -5.39 4.79
C ALA A 308 10.66 -4.25 4.63
N SER A 309 11.10 -2.98 4.61
CA SER A 309 10.20 -1.83 4.44
C SER A 309 9.74 -1.73 2.98
N LEU A 310 10.66 -1.92 2.03
CA LEU A 310 10.35 -1.95 0.60
C LEU A 310 9.41 -3.11 0.27
N ILE A 311 9.64 -4.30 0.86
CA ILE A 311 8.74 -5.45 0.73
C ILE A 311 7.37 -5.19 1.36
N ALA A 312 7.29 -4.54 2.53
CA ALA A 312 6.02 -4.17 3.13
C ALA A 312 5.20 -3.21 2.26
N MET A 313 5.84 -2.22 1.62
CA MET A 313 5.18 -1.36 0.63
C MET A 313 4.70 -2.14 -0.59
N PHE A 314 5.50 -3.06 -1.12
CA PHE A 314 5.13 -3.93 -2.24
C PHE A 314 3.94 -4.85 -1.90
N LYS A 315 3.92 -5.44 -0.69
CA LYS A 315 2.79 -6.21 -0.16
C LYS A 315 1.51 -5.38 -0.08
N GLY A 316 1.61 -4.13 0.39
CA GLY A 316 0.50 -3.18 0.43
C GLY A 316 -0.02 -2.82 -0.96
N ALA A 317 0.88 -2.54 -1.92
CA ALA A 317 0.54 -2.26 -3.31
C ALA A 317 -0.19 -3.45 -3.96
N PHE A 318 0.38 -4.65 -3.87
CA PHE A 318 -0.20 -5.86 -4.43
C PHE A 318 -1.58 -6.15 -3.84
N THR A 319 -1.73 -6.04 -2.52
CA THR A 319 -3.02 -6.18 -1.81
C THR A 319 -4.05 -5.16 -2.30
N GLY A 320 -3.69 -3.88 -2.34
CA GLY A 320 -4.62 -2.81 -2.71
C GLY A 320 -5.12 -2.91 -4.16
N LEU A 321 -4.26 -3.28 -5.10
CA LEU A 321 -4.62 -3.41 -6.52
C LEU A 321 -5.50 -4.66 -6.79
N ASN A 322 -5.28 -5.74 -6.03
CA ASN A 322 -6.07 -6.98 -6.08
C ASN A 322 -7.35 -6.94 -5.20
N SER A 323 -7.69 -5.80 -4.59
CA SER A 323 -8.90 -5.60 -3.76
C SER A 323 -10.06 -5.01 -4.57
N HIS A 324 -11.30 -5.16 -4.09
CA HIS A 324 -12.49 -4.49 -4.68
C HIS A 324 -12.66 -4.70 -6.20
N TYR A 325 -12.55 -5.93 -6.71
CA TYR A 325 -12.76 -6.17 -8.14
C TYR A 325 -14.16 -5.73 -8.60
N PRO A 326 -14.29 -5.12 -9.79
CA PRO A 326 -15.60 -4.85 -10.38
C PRO A 326 -16.33 -6.16 -10.67
N SER A 327 -17.67 -6.09 -10.72
CA SER A 327 -18.48 -7.26 -11.07
C SER A 327 -18.19 -7.72 -12.51
N ALA A 328 -18.12 -9.03 -12.73
CA ALA A 328 -17.94 -9.58 -14.07
C ALA A 328 -19.10 -9.17 -15.01
N PRO A 329 -18.86 -9.03 -16.33
CA PRO A 329 -19.91 -8.69 -17.28
C PRO A 329 -21.05 -9.72 -17.23
N ALA A 330 -22.30 -9.25 -17.30
CA ALA A 330 -23.47 -10.13 -17.22
C ALA A 330 -23.60 -11.12 -18.41
N LEU A 331 -22.94 -10.85 -19.53
CA LEU A 331 -22.91 -11.71 -20.71
C LEU A 331 -21.49 -11.75 -21.29
N PRO A 332 -20.56 -12.53 -20.69
CA PRO A 332 -19.23 -12.72 -21.24
C PRO A 332 -19.29 -13.53 -22.54
N ARG A 333 -18.37 -13.29 -23.47
CA ARG A 333 -18.28 -14.05 -24.75
C ARG A 333 -18.17 -15.55 -24.51
N ILE A 334 -17.43 -15.95 -23.47
CA ILE A 334 -17.29 -17.32 -22.99
C ILE A 334 -17.46 -17.26 -21.47
N ALA A 335 -18.58 -17.75 -20.95
CA ALA A 335 -18.79 -17.88 -19.51
C ALA A 335 -17.99 -19.07 -18.95
N LEU A 336 -17.39 -18.88 -17.77
CA LEU A 336 -16.62 -19.93 -17.09
C LEU A 336 -17.47 -20.63 -16.03
N ASN A 337 -17.50 -21.97 -16.10
CA ASN A 337 -18.21 -22.79 -15.12
C ASN A 337 -17.41 -22.94 -13.82
N ALA A 338 -17.97 -23.63 -12.82
CA ALA A 338 -17.29 -23.88 -11.55
C ALA A 338 -15.99 -24.69 -11.72
N ALA A 339 -15.97 -25.68 -12.61
CA ALA A 339 -14.76 -26.47 -12.87
C ALA A 339 -13.62 -25.63 -13.49
N ASP A 340 -13.94 -24.69 -14.39
CA ASP A 340 -12.99 -23.74 -14.94
C ASP A 340 -12.40 -22.85 -13.84
N ARG A 341 -13.25 -22.22 -13.02
CA ARG A 341 -12.80 -21.30 -11.96
C ARG A 341 -12.06 -22.01 -10.83
N SER A 342 -12.37 -23.28 -10.55
CA SER A 342 -11.76 -24.05 -9.46
C SER A 342 -10.25 -24.30 -9.59
N VAL A 343 -9.71 -24.29 -10.82
CA VAL A 343 -8.27 -24.51 -11.06
C VAL A 343 -7.45 -23.23 -11.15
N LEU A 344 -8.12 -22.09 -11.40
CA LEU A 344 -7.49 -20.78 -11.49
C LEU A 344 -7.11 -20.30 -10.09
N SER A 345 -6.16 -19.37 -10.02
CA SER A 345 -5.80 -18.74 -8.75
C SER A 345 -6.98 -18.03 -8.08
N GLY A 346 -7.90 -17.47 -8.87
CA GLY A 346 -9.01 -16.65 -8.40
C GLY A 346 -8.67 -15.16 -8.26
N LEU A 347 -7.44 -14.74 -8.55
CA LEU A 347 -7.07 -13.33 -8.73
C LEU A 347 -7.17 -12.93 -10.20
N ALA A 348 -7.29 -11.63 -10.45
CA ALA A 348 -7.06 -11.05 -11.77
C ALA A 348 -5.64 -11.35 -12.28
N ASP A 349 -5.41 -11.14 -13.57
CA ASP A 349 -4.09 -11.28 -14.16
C ASP A 349 -3.19 -10.11 -13.72
N PHE A 350 -1.88 -10.32 -13.64
CA PHE A 350 -0.97 -9.29 -13.14
C PHE A 350 0.47 -9.49 -13.61
N SER A 351 1.24 -8.41 -13.57
CA SER A 351 2.70 -8.42 -13.58
C SER A 351 3.21 -7.56 -12.44
N ALA A 352 4.19 -8.04 -11.67
CA ALA A 352 4.79 -7.24 -10.63
C ALA A 352 6.30 -7.49 -10.52
N SER A 353 7.05 -6.46 -10.16
CA SER A 353 8.48 -6.55 -9.93
C SER A 353 8.95 -5.57 -8.85
N ILE A 354 9.94 -5.99 -8.08
CA ILE A 354 10.58 -5.21 -7.03
C ILE A 354 12.10 -5.37 -7.19
N ALA A 355 12.84 -4.26 -7.04
CA ALA A 355 14.29 -4.24 -7.11
C ALA A 355 14.86 -3.26 -6.08
N GLN A 356 15.74 -3.73 -5.20
CA GLN A 356 16.44 -2.91 -4.22
C GLN A 356 17.59 -2.14 -4.88
N THR A 357 17.85 -0.91 -4.42
CA THR A 357 19.05 -0.15 -4.81
C THR A 357 20.31 -0.95 -4.40
N PRO A 358 21.23 -1.25 -5.34
CA PRO A 358 22.46 -1.97 -5.03
C PRO A 358 23.32 -1.24 -4.01
N LYS A 359 23.90 -1.98 -3.05
CA LYS A 359 24.87 -1.46 -2.08
C LYS A 359 26.18 -2.22 -2.21
N ALA A 360 27.32 -1.54 -2.14
CA ALA A 360 28.63 -2.18 -2.13
C ALA A 360 29.27 -1.98 -0.73
N PRO A 361 28.88 -2.78 0.29
CA PRO A 361 29.35 -2.56 1.66
C PRO A 361 30.83 -2.88 1.84
N ASN A 362 31.45 -3.64 0.92
CA ASN A 362 32.84 -4.06 1.03
C ASN A 362 33.79 -3.18 0.20
N PRO A 363 34.59 -2.29 0.80
CA PRO A 363 35.52 -1.43 0.06
C PRO A 363 36.69 -2.20 -0.58
N LEU A 364 37.01 -3.43 -0.10
CA LEU A 364 38.03 -4.29 -0.74
C LEU A 364 37.47 -5.11 -1.90
N ARG A 365 36.14 -5.21 -2.04
CA ARG A 365 35.47 -5.97 -3.10
C ARG A 365 34.26 -5.19 -3.64
N PRO A 366 34.48 -4.05 -4.33
CA PRO A 366 33.38 -3.22 -4.86
C PRO A 366 32.50 -3.93 -5.90
N ASN A 367 32.96 -5.05 -6.46
CA ASN A 367 32.19 -5.92 -7.36
C ASN A 367 31.22 -6.86 -6.62
N GLU A 368 31.32 -6.98 -5.29
CA GLU A 368 30.39 -7.72 -4.45
C GLU A 368 29.32 -6.74 -3.97
N THR A 369 28.20 -6.71 -4.68
CA THR A 369 27.06 -5.85 -4.37
C THR A 369 25.95 -6.61 -3.68
N ASP A 370 25.39 -6.04 -2.61
CA ASP A 370 24.10 -6.45 -2.06
C ASP A 370 22.99 -6.01 -3.03
N THR A 371 22.22 -6.97 -3.54
CA THR A 371 21.12 -6.75 -4.48
C THR A 371 19.95 -7.66 -4.14
N PHE A 372 18.74 -7.20 -4.45
CA PHE A 372 17.53 -8.00 -4.36
C PHE A 372 16.64 -7.64 -5.54
N SER A 373 16.18 -8.64 -6.30
CA SER A 373 15.21 -8.48 -7.38
C SER A 373 14.25 -9.66 -7.41
N TYR A 374 12.96 -9.38 -7.33
CA TYR A 374 11.91 -10.38 -7.44
C TYR A 374 10.90 -9.93 -8.50
N ARG A 375 10.53 -10.85 -9.40
CA ARG A 375 9.53 -10.62 -10.47
C ARG A 375 8.51 -11.74 -10.46
N ILE A 376 7.26 -11.39 -10.67
CA ILE A 376 6.13 -12.32 -10.77
C ILE A 376 5.21 -11.90 -11.91
N SER A 377 4.45 -12.85 -12.45
CA SER A 377 3.30 -12.55 -13.28
C SER A 377 2.33 -13.72 -13.33
N GLN A 378 1.06 -13.42 -13.54
CA GLN A 378 -0.01 -14.35 -13.84
C GLN A 378 -0.73 -13.85 -15.10
N GLN A 379 -1.03 -14.76 -16.03
CA GLN A 379 -1.82 -14.46 -17.22
C GLN A 379 -2.82 -15.58 -17.49
N THR A 380 -4.07 -15.21 -17.79
CA THR A 380 -5.16 -16.11 -18.12
C THR A 380 -5.57 -15.89 -19.56
N LYS A 381 -5.82 -16.98 -20.29
CA LYS A 381 -6.25 -16.96 -21.69
C LYS A 381 -7.50 -17.80 -21.84
N ILE A 382 -8.55 -17.19 -22.41
CA ILE A 382 -9.86 -17.82 -22.63
C ILE A 382 -10.14 -17.79 -24.13
N ASP A 383 -9.79 -18.88 -24.79
CA ASP A 383 -9.96 -19.08 -26.23
C ASP A 383 -11.16 -19.99 -26.51
N GLY A 384 -11.60 -20.02 -27.76
CA GLY A 384 -12.69 -20.87 -28.21
C GLY A 384 -13.63 -20.18 -29.20
N LYS A 385 -14.51 -20.96 -29.81
CA LYS A 385 -15.58 -20.45 -30.70
C LYS A 385 -16.80 -20.02 -29.89
N ASP A 386 -17.17 -20.84 -28.92
CA ASP A 386 -18.41 -20.80 -28.13
C ASP A 386 -18.18 -21.51 -26.79
N LEU A 387 -19.19 -21.53 -25.90
CA LEU A 387 -19.07 -22.19 -24.59
C LEU A 387 -18.78 -23.70 -24.69
N LEU A 388 -19.22 -24.38 -25.76
CA LEU A 388 -19.05 -25.82 -25.91
C LEU A 388 -17.64 -26.19 -26.40
N ASN A 389 -17.00 -25.28 -27.12
CA ASN A 389 -15.69 -25.44 -27.74
C ASN A 389 -14.76 -24.31 -27.27
N ARG A 390 -14.30 -24.42 -26.01
CA ARG A 390 -13.47 -23.44 -25.29
C ARG A 390 -12.21 -24.06 -24.70
N THR A 391 -11.18 -23.25 -24.51
CA THR A 391 -9.97 -23.58 -23.74
C THR A 391 -9.67 -22.47 -22.74
N VAL A 392 -9.30 -22.86 -21.52
CA VAL A 392 -8.94 -21.98 -20.42
C VAL A 392 -7.52 -22.33 -19.99
N GLN A 393 -6.61 -21.37 -20.14
CA GLN A 393 -5.21 -21.51 -19.79
C GLN A 393 -4.83 -20.46 -18.74
N GLN A 394 -4.02 -20.83 -17.75
CA GLN A 394 -3.42 -19.89 -16.82
C GLN A 394 -1.94 -20.22 -16.61
N ASP A 395 -1.09 -19.27 -16.94
CA ASP A 395 0.34 -19.30 -16.71
C ASP A 395 0.68 -18.43 -15.51
N THR A 396 1.59 -18.90 -14.65
CA THR A 396 2.09 -18.17 -13.49
C THR A 396 3.59 -18.39 -13.36
N GLN A 397 4.35 -17.33 -13.12
CA GLN A 397 5.80 -17.41 -12.96
C GLN A 397 6.31 -16.52 -11.84
N ALA A 398 7.43 -16.91 -11.25
CA ALA A 398 8.22 -16.08 -10.35
C ALA A 398 9.72 -16.28 -10.60
N THR A 399 10.52 -15.24 -10.39
CA THR A 399 11.98 -15.28 -10.44
C THR A 399 12.58 -14.45 -9.30
N LEU A 400 13.48 -15.03 -8.51
CA LEU A 400 14.27 -14.33 -7.50
C LEU A 400 15.73 -14.29 -7.95
N SER A 401 16.35 -13.11 -7.92
CA SER A 401 17.78 -12.90 -8.07
C SER A 401 18.23 -12.00 -6.93
N ALA A 402 19.13 -12.48 -6.08
CA ALA A 402 19.67 -11.69 -4.98
C ALA A 402 21.13 -12.01 -4.71
N SER A 403 21.82 -11.07 -4.08
CA SER A 403 23.16 -11.25 -3.54
C SER A 403 23.30 -10.45 -2.26
N TYR A 404 23.99 -10.96 -1.25
CA TYR A 404 24.17 -10.23 0.00
C TYR A 404 25.33 -10.74 0.84
N HIS A 405 25.92 -9.85 1.63
CA HIS A 405 26.89 -10.23 2.67
C HIS A 405 26.17 -10.71 3.94
N ARG A 406 26.75 -11.72 4.61
CA ARG A 406 26.29 -12.27 5.88
C ARG A 406 27.47 -12.45 6.84
N SER A 407 27.28 -12.08 8.10
CA SER A 407 28.28 -12.30 9.15
C SER A 407 28.51 -13.79 9.42
N LEU A 408 29.76 -14.17 9.72
CA LEU A 408 30.09 -15.52 10.19
C LEU A 408 29.53 -15.80 11.59
N TRP A 409 29.10 -14.75 12.31
CA TRP A 409 28.58 -14.82 13.67
C TRP A 409 27.15 -14.28 13.70
N ALA A 410 26.21 -15.11 14.15
CA ALA A 410 24.80 -14.74 14.24
C ALA A 410 24.60 -13.51 15.15
N GLY A 411 23.83 -12.53 14.68
CA GLY A 411 23.53 -11.30 15.43
C GLY A 411 24.65 -10.24 15.45
N VAL A 412 25.82 -10.51 14.87
CA VAL A 412 26.92 -9.53 14.78
C VAL A 412 26.84 -8.78 13.44
N PRO A 413 26.64 -7.45 13.42
CA PRO A 413 26.66 -6.65 12.19
C PRO A 413 28.02 -6.73 11.47
N LEU A 414 28.01 -6.58 10.15
CA LEU A 414 29.21 -6.51 9.33
C LEU A 414 29.75 -5.08 9.25
N GLU A 415 30.99 -4.91 9.69
CA GLU A 415 31.77 -3.66 9.59
C GLU A 415 32.96 -3.89 8.64
N LEU A 416 32.69 -3.96 7.34
CA LEU A 416 33.71 -4.27 6.32
C LEU A 416 34.55 -3.04 5.99
N THR A 417 35.87 -3.14 6.17
CA THR A 417 36.83 -2.06 5.95
C THR A 417 37.99 -2.51 5.07
N THR A 418 38.95 -1.62 4.84
CA THR A 418 40.20 -1.95 4.14
C THR A 418 41.20 -2.75 4.99
N ASP A 419 40.97 -2.97 6.29
CA ASP A 419 41.77 -3.91 7.09
C ASP A 419 41.34 -5.35 6.75
N PRO A 420 42.26 -6.23 6.29
CA PRO A 420 41.97 -7.65 6.10
C PRO A 420 41.34 -8.34 7.31
N LYS A 421 41.60 -7.88 8.55
CA LYS A 421 40.99 -8.43 9.77
C LYS A 421 39.47 -8.20 9.86
N SER A 422 38.93 -7.24 9.13
CA SER A 422 37.47 -7.03 9.04
C SER A 422 36.78 -7.96 8.03
N GLN A 423 37.56 -8.60 7.16
CA GLN A 423 37.07 -9.36 6.00
C GLN A 423 36.75 -10.82 6.37
N ASN A 424 35.80 -10.99 7.30
CA ASN A 424 35.27 -12.28 7.76
C ASN A 424 33.75 -12.33 7.55
N TYR A 425 33.29 -12.91 6.45
CA TYR A 425 31.88 -12.94 6.04
C TYR A 425 31.63 -14.05 5.03
N GLU A 426 30.35 -14.35 4.80
CA GLU A 426 29.87 -15.09 3.64
C GLU A 426 29.24 -14.10 2.66
N PHE A 427 29.62 -14.18 1.39
CA PHE A 427 28.89 -13.54 0.30
C PHE A 427 28.00 -14.59 -0.37
N LEU A 428 26.70 -14.35 -0.33
CA LEU A 428 25.70 -15.25 -0.88
C LEU A 428 25.19 -14.73 -2.23
N LYS A 429 24.89 -15.63 -3.15
CA LYS A 429 24.11 -15.36 -4.36
C LYS A 429 22.95 -16.36 -4.44
N VAL A 430 21.77 -15.86 -4.73
CA VAL A 430 20.52 -16.63 -4.81
C VAL A 430 19.91 -16.43 -6.18
N GLN A 431 19.59 -17.54 -6.85
CA GLN A 431 18.92 -17.52 -8.15
C GLN A 431 17.85 -18.60 -8.17
N ASP A 432 16.58 -18.17 -8.19
CA ASP A 432 15.43 -19.06 -8.21
C ASP A 432 14.47 -18.72 -9.36
N THR A 433 13.78 -19.74 -9.85
CA THR A 433 12.73 -19.62 -10.85
C THR A 433 11.61 -20.63 -10.55
N ALA A 434 10.36 -20.24 -10.76
CA ALA A 434 9.20 -21.09 -10.59
C ALA A 434 8.16 -20.80 -11.67
N ARG A 435 7.44 -21.84 -12.11
CA ARG A 435 6.38 -21.79 -13.12
C ARG A 435 5.25 -22.75 -12.77
N SER A 436 4.01 -22.32 -12.98
CA SER A 436 2.82 -23.16 -13.08
C SER A 436 2.10 -22.85 -14.39
N HIS A 437 1.54 -23.88 -15.00
CA HIS A 437 0.74 -23.81 -16.21
C HIS A 437 -0.46 -24.74 -16.05
N VAL A 438 -1.66 -24.19 -16.12
CA VAL A 438 -2.93 -24.91 -16.08
C VAL A 438 -3.59 -24.79 -17.45
N ASP A 439 -4.09 -25.91 -17.98
CA ASP A 439 -4.67 -25.99 -19.31
C ASP A 439 -5.89 -26.93 -19.30
N ILE A 440 -7.06 -26.37 -19.61
CA ILE A 440 -8.34 -27.05 -19.71
C ILE A 440 -8.90 -26.81 -21.10
N GLY A 441 -9.44 -27.86 -21.75
CA GLY A 441 -10.16 -27.69 -23.01
C GLY A 441 -11.40 -28.55 -23.13
N TYR A 442 -12.42 -28.00 -23.79
CA TYR A 442 -13.70 -28.63 -24.06
C TYR A 442 -13.92 -28.81 -25.56
N ARG A 443 -14.62 -29.88 -25.92
CA ARG A 443 -15.15 -30.12 -27.26
C ARG A 443 -16.59 -30.60 -27.13
N ASP A 444 -17.50 -29.97 -27.86
CA ASP A 444 -18.94 -30.27 -27.83
C ASP A 444 -19.54 -30.25 -26.41
N GLY A 445 -19.01 -29.40 -25.53
CA GLY A 445 -19.41 -29.25 -24.12
C GLY A 445 -18.76 -30.26 -23.17
N LEU A 446 -18.10 -31.30 -23.69
CA LEU A 446 -17.42 -32.32 -22.89
C LEU A 446 -15.98 -31.91 -22.61
N LEU A 447 -15.53 -32.17 -21.38
CA LEU A 447 -14.14 -31.97 -20.98
C LEU A 447 -13.24 -32.92 -21.80
N SER A 448 -12.32 -32.35 -22.58
CA SER A 448 -11.42 -33.11 -23.48
C SER A 448 -10.04 -33.33 -22.88
N HIS A 449 -9.53 -32.35 -22.12
CA HIS A 449 -8.30 -32.44 -21.35
C HIS A 449 -8.34 -31.46 -20.18
N ALA A 450 -7.60 -31.78 -19.12
CA ALA A 450 -7.34 -30.90 -17.99
C ALA A 450 -6.00 -31.30 -17.35
N VAL A 451 -5.03 -30.39 -17.35
CA VAL A 451 -3.67 -30.65 -16.88
C VAL A 451 -3.12 -29.46 -16.09
N SER A 452 -2.35 -29.76 -15.04
CA SER A 452 -1.46 -28.81 -14.38
C SER A 452 -0.01 -29.26 -14.57
N ARG A 453 0.87 -28.35 -14.97
CA ARG A 453 2.32 -28.53 -15.03
C ARG A 453 2.98 -27.51 -14.10
N ARG A 454 3.83 -27.97 -13.18
CA ARG A 454 4.54 -27.12 -12.21
C ARG A 454 6.02 -27.42 -12.23
N SER A 455 6.86 -26.41 -12.05
CA SER A 455 8.30 -26.56 -11.93
C SER A 455 8.90 -25.46 -11.06
N ALA A 456 9.81 -25.83 -10.17
CA ALA A 456 10.61 -24.90 -9.38
C ALA A 456 12.09 -25.28 -9.45
N SER A 457 12.96 -24.29 -9.48
CA SER A 457 14.41 -24.43 -9.42
C SER A 457 14.96 -23.34 -8.51
N GLN A 458 15.80 -23.73 -7.58
CA GLN A 458 16.47 -22.86 -6.61
C GLN A 458 17.97 -23.11 -6.66
N SER A 459 18.77 -22.06 -6.46
CA SER A 459 20.23 -22.17 -6.39
C SER A 459 20.78 -21.15 -5.41
N THR A 460 21.68 -21.60 -4.53
CA THR A 460 22.41 -20.72 -3.61
C THR A 460 23.90 -21.00 -3.72
N GLN A 461 24.69 -19.99 -4.11
CA GLN A 461 26.14 -19.99 -3.99
C GLN A 461 26.55 -19.28 -2.70
N VAL A 462 27.47 -19.87 -1.93
CA VAL A 462 28.03 -19.31 -0.70
C VAL A 462 29.54 -19.26 -0.82
N MET A 463 30.10 -18.05 -0.92
CA MET A 463 31.53 -17.78 -0.88
C MET A 463 31.91 -17.31 0.53
N ARG A 464 32.71 -18.09 1.25
CA ARG A 464 33.15 -17.76 2.62
C ARG A 464 34.54 -17.15 2.57
N TYR A 465 34.68 -15.98 3.18
CA TYR A 465 35.92 -15.26 3.33
C TYR A 465 36.36 -15.19 4.79
N GLU A 466 37.64 -15.45 5.04
CA GLU A 466 38.30 -15.24 6.33
C GLU A 466 39.61 -14.49 6.09
N MET A 467 39.82 -13.39 6.81
CA MET A 467 40.98 -12.49 6.67
C MET A 467 41.26 -12.08 5.20
N ASN A 468 40.21 -11.78 4.43
CA ASN A 468 40.22 -11.46 2.98
C ASN A 468 40.63 -12.63 2.05
N ARG A 469 40.75 -13.86 2.57
CA ARG A 469 41.01 -15.05 1.75
C ARG A 469 39.72 -15.82 1.55
N LEU A 470 39.44 -16.23 0.31
CA LEU A 470 38.36 -17.17 0.01
C LEU A 470 38.76 -18.53 0.58
N VAL A 471 38.00 -19.04 1.55
CA VAL A 471 38.25 -20.32 2.21
C VAL A 471 37.25 -21.41 1.81
N SER A 472 36.10 -21.03 1.23
CA SER A 472 35.11 -21.95 0.68
C SER A 472 34.29 -21.27 -0.42
N ASP A 473 33.92 -22.01 -1.45
CA ASP A 473 32.91 -21.63 -2.45
C ASP A 473 32.06 -22.87 -2.76
N VAL A 474 30.78 -22.83 -2.41
CA VAL A 474 29.86 -23.97 -2.54
C VAL A 474 28.57 -23.49 -3.19
N THR A 475 28.12 -24.20 -4.23
CA THR A 475 26.82 -23.98 -4.86
C THR A 475 25.90 -25.17 -4.60
N THR A 476 24.72 -24.89 -4.05
CA THR A 476 23.68 -25.88 -3.73
C THR A 476 22.46 -25.65 -4.63
N PRO A 477 22.31 -26.42 -5.73
CA PRO A 477 21.11 -26.38 -6.57
C PRO A 477 20.04 -27.37 -6.08
N ALA A 478 18.77 -27.00 -6.24
CA ALA A 478 17.63 -27.88 -6.05
C ALA A 478 16.59 -27.62 -7.15
N SER A 479 16.01 -28.65 -7.75
CA SER A 479 14.94 -28.48 -8.73
C SER A 479 13.96 -29.64 -8.72
N ALA A 480 12.72 -29.36 -9.15
CA ALA A 480 11.65 -30.33 -9.23
C ALA A 480 10.63 -29.91 -10.29
N SER A 481 9.94 -30.89 -10.86
CA SER A 481 8.79 -30.66 -11.73
C SER A 481 7.73 -31.74 -11.54
N GLN A 482 6.48 -31.36 -11.76
CA GLN A 482 5.32 -32.23 -11.61
C GLN A 482 4.32 -31.94 -12.73
N THR A 483 3.73 -32.99 -13.30
CA THR A 483 2.56 -32.87 -14.18
C THR A 483 1.43 -33.70 -13.58
N VAL A 484 0.26 -33.09 -13.41
CA VAL A 484 -0.92 -33.72 -12.80
C VAL A 484 -2.09 -33.65 -13.79
N ASN A 485 -2.71 -34.80 -14.04
CA ASN A 485 -3.96 -34.88 -14.77
C ASN A 485 -5.12 -34.52 -13.82
N LEU A 486 -5.93 -33.54 -14.21
CA LEU A 486 -7.05 -33.01 -13.43
C LEU A 486 -8.42 -33.56 -13.90
N MET A 487 -8.47 -34.34 -14.98
CA MET A 487 -9.70 -34.81 -15.63
C MET A 487 -10.70 -35.42 -14.67
N ALA A 488 -10.28 -36.40 -13.85
CA ALA A 488 -11.18 -37.10 -12.93
C ALA A 488 -11.78 -36.16 -11.87
N LEU A 489 -10.98 -35.20 -11.41
CA LEU A 489 -11.35 -34.26 -10.36
C LEU A 489 -12.35 -33.21 -10.88
N LEU A 490 -12.06 -32.61 -12.04
CA LEU A 490 -12.97 -31.65 -12.68
C LEU A 490 -14.25 -32.33 -13.21
N THR A 491 -14.16 -33.57 -13.68
CA THR A 491 -15.35 -34.35 -14.03
C THR A 491 -16.23 -34.60 -12.80
N SER A 492 -15.65 -34.74 -11.60
CA SER A 492 -16.43 -34.83 -10.35
C SER A 492 -17.11 -33.51 -10.02
N VAL A 493 -16.39 -32.37 -10.11
CA VAL A 493 -16.98 -31.02 -9.96
C VAL A 493 -18.16 -30.82 -10.90
N MET A 494 -18.00 -31.15 -12.19
CA MET A 494 -19.05 -31.00 -13.20
C MET A 494 -20.29 -31.87 -12.96
N ARG A 495 -20.17 -33.03 -12.30
CA ARG A 495 -21.32 -33.88 -11.92
C ARG A 495 -22.05 -33.39 -10.68
N ASN A 496 -21.31 -32.77 -9.75
CA ASN A 496 -21.83 -32.36 -8.44
C ASN A 496 -22.36 -30.91 -8.47
N ALA A 497 -22.01 -30.12 -9.48
CA ALA A 497 -22.52 -28.76 -9.67
C ALA A 497 -24.06 -28.77 -9.83
N PRO A 498 -24.80 -27.96 -9.05
CA PRO A 498 -26.25 -27.89 -9.19
C PRO A 498 -26.64 -27.21 -10.51
N PRO A 499 -27.82 -27.53 -11.08
CA PRO A 499 -28.34 -26.83 -12.25
C PRO A 499 -28.72 -25.38 -11.89
N GLY A 500 -27.79 -24.45 -12.10
CA GLY A 500 -27.92 -23.03 -11.77
C GLY A 500 -27.01 -22.13 -12.61
N ASN A 501 -27.30 -20.83 -12.67
CA ASN A 501 -26.73 -19.90 -13.65
C ASN A 501 -25.20 -19.80 -13.61
N ALA A 502 -24.58 -19.80 -14.80
CA ALA A 502 -23.14 -19.56 -14.97
C ALA A 502 -22.67 -18.16 -14.50
N ASN A 503 -23.60 -17.27 -14.18
CA ASN A 503 -23.35 -15.87 -13.81
C ASN A 503 -23.30 -15.60 -12.30
N ASP A 504 -23.73 -16.52 -11.43
CA ASP A 504 -24.00 -16.17 -10.01
C ASP A 504 -22.74 -15.92 -9.17
N GLY A 505 -21.53 -16.01 -9.75
CA GLY A 505 -20.24 -15.80 -9.06
C GLY A 505 -19.90 -16.84 -7.98
N ASN A 506 -20.89 -17.63 -7.55
CA ASN A 506 -20.83 -18.42 -6.33
C ASN A 506 -20.14 -19.78 -6.53
N ASP A 507 -18.84 -19.81 -6.24
CA ASP A 507 -18.00 -21.03 -6.24
C ASP A 507 -18.35 -22.01 -5.10
N ASP A 508 -19.27 -21.64 -4.19
CA ASP A 508 -19.77 -22.45 -3.07
C ASP A 508 -20.54 -23.73 -3.49
N SER A 509 -20.65 -23.99 -4.78
CA SER A 509 -21.11 -25.29 -5.31
C SER A 509 -20.04 -26.39 -5.24
N ILE A 510 -18.78 -26.05 -4.98
CA ILE A 510 -17.68 -26.99 -4.79
C ILE A 510 -17.42 -27.16 -3.29
N ASP A 511 -17.47 -28.40 -2.80
CA ASP A 511 -17.12 -28.70 -1.42
C ASP A 511 -15.65 -28.38 -1.13
N ASP A 512 -15.35 -27.93 0.09
CA ASP A 512 -14.00 -27.48 0.46
C ASP A 512 -12.94 -28.60 0.34
N PHE A 513 -13.31 -29.88 0.47
CA PHE A 513 -12.36 -30.98 0.27
C PHE A 513 -11.94 -31.08 -1.20
N THR A 514 -12.89 -31.09 -2.13
CA THR A 514 -12.63 -31.08 -3.57
C THR A 514 -11.85 -29.83 -3.98
N ARG A 515 -12.24 -28.64 -3.49
CA ARG A 515 -11.54 -27.36 -3.74
C ARG A 515 -10.08 -27.41 -3.27
N ASN A 516 -9.85 -27.91 -2.05
CA ASN A 516 -8.50 -28.05 -1.50
C ASN A 516 -7.64 -29.08 -2.27
N GLU A 517 -8.24 -30.19 -2.72
CA GLU A 517 -7.53 -31.20 -3.50
C GLU A 517 -7.17 -30.70 -4.91
N ILE A 518 -8.01 -29.85 -5.52
CA ILE A 518 -7.68 -29.15 -6.77
C ILE A 518 -6.48 -28.22 -6.54
N ARG A 519 -6.58 -27.32 -5.55
CA ARG A 519 -5.50 -26.38 -5.22
C ARG A 519 -4.19 -27.09 -4.89
N ARG A 520 -4.21 -28.19 -4.14
CA ARG A 520 -2.99 -28.98 -3.85
C ARG A 520 -2.28 -29.47 -5.12
N ARG A 521 -3.06 -29.75 -6.18
CA ARG A 521 -2.59 -30.24 -7.48
C ARG A 521 -2.28 -29.14 -8.51
N SER A 522 -2.89 -27.96 -8.42
CA SER A 522 -2.72 -26.85 -9.39
C SER A 522 -1.94 -25.63 -8.88
N ALA A 523 -1.92 -25.39 -7.55
CA ALA A 523 -1.39 -24.16 -6.97
C ALA A 523 0.09 -23.96 -7.31
N PHE A 524 0.44 -22.71 -7.58
CA PHE A 524 1.80 -22.27 -7.82
C PHE A 524 2.69 -22.48 -6.58
N ASP A 525 3.87 -23.06 -6.77
CA ASP A 525 4.85 -23.29 -5.70
C ASP A 525 6.24 -22.82 -6.15
N ILE A 526 6.99 -22.27 -5.20
CA ILE A 526 8.35 -21.74 -5.39
C ILE A 526 9.42 -22.64 -4.75
N ASP A 527 9.01 -23.64 -3.96
CA ASP A 527 9.90 -24.60 -3.32
C ASP A 527 9.90 -25.95 -4.07
N PRO A 528 11.06 -26.40 -4.62
CA PRO A 528 11.18 -27.71 -5.25
C PRO A 528 10.79 -28.89 -4.36
N THR A 529 10.95 -28.79 -3.04
CA THR A 529 10.67 -29.88 -2.10
C THR A 529 9.18 -30.23 -2.05
N HIS A 530 8.30 -29.24 -2.14
CA HIS A 530 6.85 -29.45 -2.17
C HIS A 530 6.36 -30.18 -3.42
N LEU A 531 7.03 -29.97 -4.57
CA LEU A 531 6.71 -30.65 -5.83
C LEU A 531 7.16 -32.13 -5.83
N ASN A 532 8.20 -32.47 -5.06
CA ASN A 532 8.74 -33.83 -4.97
C ASN A 532 7.89 -34.78 -4.12
N GLY A 533 7.00 -34.27 -3.25
CA GLY A 533 6.13 -35.06 -2.36
C GLY A 533 5.12 -35.99 -3.06
N GLY A 534 5.06 -35.99 -4.39
CA GLY A 534 4.29 -36.96 -5.18
C GLY A 534 4.97 -38.32 -5.39
N LYS A 535 6.27 -38.46 -5.08
CA LYS A 535 6.97 -39.76 -5.11
C LYS A 535 7.18 -40.27 -3.69
N GLN A 536 6.20 -41.03 -3.20
CA GLN A 536 6.45 -41.97 -2.11
C GLN A 536 7.39 -43.04 -2.66
N THR A 537 8.67 -42.98 -2.29
CA THR A 537 9.69 -43.92 -2.76
C THR A 537 9.48 -45.28 -2.09
N ALA A 538 8.77 -46.17 -2.78
CA ALA A 538 8.80 -47.60 -2.51
C ALA A 538 10.14 -48.18 -2.98
N ALA A 539 11.12 -48.20 -2.08
CA ALA A 539 12.33 -49.02 -2.10
C ALA A 539 12.74 -49.17 -0.63
N ALA A 540 12.42 -50.30 0.02
CA ALA A 540 13.11 -51.60 -0.08
C ALA A 540 14.35 -51.63 0.82
#